data_AF-A0A261FEX9-F1
#
_entry.id   AF-A0A261FEX9-F1
#
_cell.length_a   1.000
_cell.length_b   1.000
_cell.length_c   1.000
_cell.angle_alpha   90.00
_cell.angle_beta   90.00
_cell.angle_gamma   90.00
#
_symmetry.space_group_name_H-M   'P 1'
#
loop_
_entity.id
_entity.type
_entity.pdbx_description
1 polymer ?
#
loop_
_entity_poly.entity_id
_entity_poly.type
_entity_poly.pdbx_seq_one_letter_code
_entity_poly.pdbx_strand_id
1 'polypeptide(L)'
;MQGNTATTIRQRLHHAIVLIGAATLACVMFAGCGQVADVNGASKTADTSGTGGEPTFSGPYAAEFKKQYDQAPTDLVRNILKDGKITEAEVQEVYDDYNKCLEPYGLQATWTLDRGEGVGQYRGSMSDEEQFKVMDECHAKTGSGDISSLYATMNMNPDNVDQEAMARKIYQCYAKHDLLPSPISEDEYMSTMNTANVTDNSQFEANLRRWHEFFIEYMSTTFDGQPNPNYKYDQNSPQGKQFWACGQDPLHQ
;
A
#
# COMPACT_ATOMS: atom_id res chain seq x y z
N MET A 1 -20.48 31.28 5.01
CA MET A 1 -20.50 29.81 4.85
C MET A 1 -19.28 29.39 4.06
N GLN A 2 -18.11 29.44 4.69
CA GLN A 2 -16.80 29.02 4.15
C GLN A 2 -16.02 28.58 5.39
N GLY A 3 -15.68 27.30 5.49
CA GLY A 3 -15.02 26.79 6.71
C GLY A 3 -14.84 25.27 6.81
N ASN A 4 -15.55 24.45 6.02
CA ASN A 4 -15.51 22.99 6.19
C ASN A 4 -14.74 22.21 5.10
N THR A 5 -14.28 22.82 4.02
CA THR A 5 -13.63 22.09 2.90
C THR A 5 -12.13 21.83 3.11
N ALA A 6 -11.43 22.70 3.84
CA ALA A 6 -9.97 22.56 4.05
C ALA A 6 -9.61 21.43 5.04
N THR A 7 -10.49 21.12 5.99
CA THR A 7 -10.28 20.09 7.01
C THR A 7 -10.41 18.67 6.43
N THR A 8 -11.33 18.47 5.47
CA THR A 8 -11.58 17.17 4.85
C THR A 8 -10.45 16.72 3.92
N ILE A 9 -9.74 17.66 3.28
CA ILE A 9 -8.59 17.37 2.41
C ILE A 9 -7.37 16.95 3.26
N ARG A 10 -7.12 17.63 4.38
CA ARG A 10 -6.06 17.26 5.34
C ARG A 10 -6.28 15.86 5.94
N GLN A 11 -7.53 15.48 6.25
CA GLN A 11 -7.84 14.14 6.76
C GLN A 11 -7.62 13.04 5.72
N ARG A 12 -7.96 13.27 4.45
CA ARG A 12 -7.76 12.30 3.37
C ARG A 12 -6.29 12.08 3.01
N LEU A 13 -5.45 13.13 3.08
CA LEU A 13 -3.99 12.99 2.89
C LEU A 13 -3.30 12.28 4.07
N HIS A 14 -3.76 12.51 5.32
CA HIS A 14 -3.21 11.80 6.46
C HIS A 14 -3.50 10.28 6.42
N HIS A 15 -4.66 9.85 5.92
CA HIS A 15 -4.97 8.42 5.79
C HIS A 15 -4.16 7.71 4.69
N ALA A 16 -3.84 8.42 3.60
CA ALA A 16 -2.97 7.87 2.55
C ALA A 16 -1.52 7.66 3.01
N ILE A 17 -1.04 8.46 3.98
CA ILE A 17 0.36 8.43 4.44
C ILE A 17 0.56 7.45 5.61
N VAL A 18 -0.44 7.26 6.48
CA VAL A 18 -0.30 6.38 7.67
C VAL A 18 -0.15 4.89 7.31
N LEU A 19 -0.60 4.45 6.13
CA LEU A 19 -0.44 3.06 5.68
C LEU A 19 1.01 2.65 5.36
N ILE A 20 1.94 3.59 5.23
CA ILE A 20 3.34 3.30 4.85
C ILE A 20 4.29 3.31 6.09
N GLY A 21 3.80 3.71 7.26
CA GLY A 21 4.68 4.14 8.38
C GLY A 21 4.76 3.25 9.61
N ALA A 22 4.22 2.03 9.63
CA ALA A 22 4.10 1.27 10.88
C ALA A 22 4.66 -0.16 10.83
N ALA A 23 5.96 -0.34 10.60
CA ALA A 23 6.64 -1.58 10.99
C ALA A 23 8.16 -1.44 11.08
N THR A 24 8.70 -0.89 12.17
CA THR A 24 10.00 -1.34 12.74
C THR A 24 10.28 -0.63 14.06
N LEU A 25 10.23 -1.35 15.18
CA LEU A 25 11.36 -1.48 16.12
C LEU A 25 10.90 -2.27 17.35
N ALA A 26 11.41 -3.49 17.50
CA ALA A 26 11.92 -4.04 18.77
C ALA A 26 12.12 -5.55 18.63
N CYS A 27 13.38 -5.99 18.62
CA CYS A 27 13.75 -7.25 19.26
C CYS A 27 15.17 -7.12 19.78
N VAL A 28 15.24 -6.95 21.10
CA VAL A 28 16.43 -7.02 21.94
C VAL A 28 16.90 -8.47 22.03
N MET A 29 18.22 -8.63 22.06
CA MET A 29 18.96 -9.88 22.07
C MET A 29 18.58 -10.85 23.20
N PHE A 30 18.61 -12.16 22.90
CA PHE A 30 19.02 -13.18 23.85
C PHE A 30 20.01 -14.14 23.21
N ALA A 31 21.20 -14.19 23.81
CA ALA A 31 22.20 -15.23 23.62
C ALA A 31 21.75 -16.52 24.33
N GLY A 32 21.94 -17.67 23.67
CA GLY A 32 21.69 -18.99 24.24
C GLY A 32 22.66 -20.02 23.65
N CYS A 33 23.50 -20.60 24.51
CA CYS A 33 24.60 -21.51 24.20
C CYS A 33 24.16 -22.83 23.54
N GLY A 34 24.98 -23.34 22.61
CA GLY A 34 24.87 -24.69 22.07
C GLY A 34 26.14 -25.51 22.28
N GLN A 35 25.98 -26.72 22.84
CA GLN A 35 26.77 -27.96 22.69
C GLN A 35 25.91 -29.08 23.35
N VAL A 36 25.66 -30.25 22.76
CA VAL A 36 26.56 -31.41 22.57
C VAL A 36 25.94 -32.41 21.54
N ALA A 37 26.84 -33.17 20.89
CA ALA A 37 26.80 -34.42 20.09
C ALA A 37 25.56 -35.36 20.19
N ASP A 38 25.29 -36.35 19.33
CA ASP A 38 26.17 -37.24 18.55
C ASP A 38 25.38 -38.05 17.49
N VAL A 39 26.10 -38.85 16.70
CA VAL A 39 25.73 -39.49 15.42
C VAL A 39 25.04 -40.88 15.55
N ASN A 40 24.27 -41.22 14.51
CA ASN A 40 23.93 -42.57 13.96
C ASN A 40 22.74 -43.38 14.49
N GLY A 41 21.86 -43.77 13.56
CA GLY A 41 20.94 -44.91 13.71
C GLY A 41 19.90 -44.99 12.59
N ALA A 42 20.17 -45.76 11.53
CA ALA A 42 19.22 -46.04 10.46
C ALA A 42 18.13 -47.03 10.89
N SER A 43 16.87 -46.78 10.51
CA SER A 43 15.84 -47.82 10.33
C SER A 43 14.77 -47.34 9.36
N LYS A 44 14.49 -48.19 8.35
CA LYS A 44 13.42 -48.02 7.37
C LYS A 44 12.08 -48.43 8.00
N THR A 45 11.05 -47.59 7.83
CA THR A 45 9.65 -48.04 7.59
C THR A 45 8.82 -46.92 6.96
N ALA A 46 7.78 -47.35 6.26
CA ALA A 46 6.92 -46.63 5.33
C ALA A 46 6.04 -45.51 5.92
N ASP A 47 5.61 -44.64 5.02
CA ASP A 47 4.40 -43.79 4.99
C ASP A 47 3.98 -43.06 6.27
N THR A 48 4.12 -41.73 6.25
CA THR A 48 3.14 -40.84 6.89
C THR A 48 3.15 -39.46 6.21
N SER A 49 2.01 -39.09 5.63
CA SER A 49 1.64 -37.71 5.34
C SER A 49 1.86 -36.84 6.57
N GLY A 50 2.57 -35.73 6.42
CA GLY A 50 2.68 -34.69 7.44
C GLY A 50 4.12 -34.37 7.86
N THR A 51 4.81 -33.56 7.07
CA THR A 51 5.75 -32.59 7.62
C THR A 51 5.09 -31.24 7.55
N GLY A 52 4.38 -30.90 8.63
CA GLY A 52 3.95 -29.54 8.94
C GLY A 52 5.16 -28.64 9.22
N GLY A 53 5.98 -28.45 8.20
CA GLY A 53 7.02 -27.43 8.17
C GLY A 53 6.41 -26.09 7.80
N GLU A 54 6.90 -25.03 8.43
CA GLU A 54 6.61 -23.67 8.02
C GLU A 54 6.98 -23.48 6.53
N PRO A 55 6.16 -22.76 5.72
CA PRO A 55 6.49 -22.50 4.33
C PRO A 55 7.81 -21.75 4.21
N THR A 56 8.56 -22.04 3.15
CA THR A 56 9.75 -21.25 2.79
C THR A 56 9.35 -20.24 1.72
N PHE A 57 9.44 -18.96 2.04
CA PHE A 57 9.13 -17.87 1.12
C PHE A 57 10.37 -17.43 0.33
N SER A 58 10.14 -16.98 -0.91
CA SER A 58 11.20 -16.48 -1.80
C SER A 58 10.67 -15.33 -2.65
N GLY A 59 11.57 -14.55 -3.25
CA GLY A 59 11.24 -13.38 -4.06
C GLY A 59 11.21 -12.06 -3.28
N PRO A 60 10.87 -10.94 -3.95
CA PRO A 60 10.99 -9.59 -3.39
C PRO A 60 10.15 -9.35 -2.13
N TYR A 61 9.05 -10.10 -1.98
CA TYR A 61 8.10 -9.99 -0.86
C TYR A 61 8.22 -11.11 0.19
N ALA A 62 9.32 -11.88 0.18
CA ALA A 62 9.45 -13.06 1.05
C ALA A 62 9.32 -12.75 2.54
N ALA A 63 9.81 -11.59 2.98
CA ALA A 63 9.72 -11.15 4.37
C ALA A 63 8.27 -10.80 4.76
N GLU A 64 7.54 -10.16 3.86
CA GLU A 64 6.15 -9.76 4.01
C GLU A 64 5.24 -10.99 4.07
N PHE A 65 5.42 -11.96 3.17
CA PHE A 65 4.71 -13.24 3.22
C PHE A 65 4.97 -13.98 4.53
N LYS A 66 6.24 -14.05 4.97
CA LYS A 66 6.57 -14.67 6.27
C LYS A 66 5.84 -13.98 7.42
N LYS A 67 5.96 -12.65 7.49
CA LYS A 67 5.34 -11.86 8.56
C LYS A 67 3.83 -12.06 8.60
N GLN A 68 3.16 -11.95 7.46
CA GLN A 68 1.70 -12.13 7.39
C GLN A 68 1.29 -13.58 7.68
N TYR A 69 2.06 -14.57 7.24
CA TYR A 69 1.78 -15.98 7.52
C TYR A 69 1.85 -16.26 9.03
N ASP A 70 2.87 -15.74 9.71
CA ASP A 70 3.04 -15.88 11.15
C ASP A 70 1.91 -15.18 11.93
N GLN A 71 1.42 -14.06 11.42
CA GLN A 71 0.38 -13.23 12.04
C GLN A 71 -1.05 -13.55 11.60
N ALA A 72 -1.23 -14.51 10.67
CA ALA A 72 -2.52 -14.81 10.06
C ALA A 72 -3.61 -15.13 11.10
N PRO A 73 -4.73 -14.36 11.13
CA PRO A 73 -5.79 -14.53 12.13
C PRO A 73 -6.66 -15.77 11.87
N THR A 74 -6.62 -16.32 10.65
CA THR A 74 -7.45 -17.45 10.23
C THR A 74 -6.63 -18.48 9.46
N ASP A 75 -7.11 -19.72 9.42
CA ASP A 75 -6.53 -20.78 8.59
C ASP A 75 -6.67 -20.48 7.09
N LEU A 76 -7.73 -19.77 6.69
CA LEU A 76 -7.92 -19.29 5.32
C LEU A 76 -6.76 -18.39 4.89
N VAL A 77 -6.50 -17.31 5.63
CA VAL A 77 -5.38 -16.39 5.37
C VAL A 77 -4.05 -17.12 5.39
N ARG A 78 -3.86 -17.99 6.39
CA ARG A 78 -2.67 -18.82 6.48
C ARG A 78 -2.48 -19.67 5.23
N ASN A 79 -3.54 -20.28 4.69
CA ASN A 79 -3.50 -21.11 3.50
C ASN A 79 -3.20 -20.32 2.22
N ILE A 80 -3.85 -19.16 2.03
CA ILE A 80 -3.58 -18.25 0.91
C ILE A 80 -2.10 -17.89 0.86
N LEU A 81 -1.52 -17.55 2.00
CA LEU A 81 -0.12 -17.11 2.04
C LEU A 81 0.88 -18.24 1.79
N LYS A 82 0.52 -19.53 1.91
CA LYS A 82 1.48 -20.66 1.95
C LYS A 82 2.40 -20.76 0.76
N ASP A 83 1.93 -20.43 -0.44
CA ASP A 83 2.69 -20.63 -1.66
C ASP A 83 3.48 -19.38 -2.10
N GLY A 84 3.41 -18.29 -1.32
CA GLY A 84 4.08 -17.03 -1.62
C GLY A 84 3.45 -16.27 -2.78
N LYS A 85 2.18 -16.55 -3.10
CA LYS A 85 1.39 -15.83 -4.11
C LYS A 85 0.03 -15.48 -3.53
N ILE A 86 -0.58 -14.46 -4.10
CA ILE A 86 -1.98 -14.11 -3.82
C ILE A 86 -2.63 -13.88 -5.18
N THR A 87 -3.80 -14.45 -5.37
CA THR A 87 -4.63 -14.28 -6.56
C THR A 87 -5.85 -13.43 -6.26
N GLU A 88 -6.44 -12.83 -7.30
CA GLU A 88 -7.70 -12.09 -7.15
C GLU A 88 -8.83 -12.95 -6.57
N ALA A 89 -8.87 -14.24 -6.90
CA ALA A 89 -9.86 -15.17 -6.36
C ALA A 89 -9.70 -15.38 -4.85
N GLU A 90 -8.46 -15.46 -4.36
CA GLU A 90 -8.17 -15.57 -2.93
C GLU A 90 -8.50 -14.28 -2.18
N VAL A 91 -8.25 -13.10 -2.80
CA VAL A 91 -8.73 -11.84 -2.24
C VAL A 91 -10.24 -11.86 -2.11
N GLN A 92 -10.96 -12.29 -3.15
CA GLN A 92 -12.42 -12.38 -3.11
C GLN A 92 -12.89 -13.36 -2.02
N GLU A 93 -12.22 -14.50 -1.83
CA GLU A 93 -12.55 -15.47 -0.78
C GLU A 93 -12.45 -14.87 0.63
N VAL A 94 -11.41 -14.07 0.91
CA VAL A 94 -11.30 -13.38 2.21
C VAL A 94 -12.32 -12.24 2.33
N TYR A 95 -12.68 -11.58 1.22
CA TYR A 95 -13.76 -10.58 1.21
C TYR A 95 -15.14 -11.18 1.46
N ASP A 96 -15.38 -12.44 1.06
CA ASP A 96 -16.62 -13.14 1.39
C ASP A 96 -16.71 -13.39 2.90
N ASP A 97 -15.60 -13.75 3.56
CA ASP A 97 -15.54 -13.89 5.02
C ASP A 97 -15.64 -12.54 5.75
N TYR A 98 -15.00 -11.50 5.21
CA TYR A 98 -15.14 -10.13 5.70
C TYR A 98 -16.59 -9.64 5.62
N ASN A 99 -17.28 -9.91 4.53
CA ASN A 99 -18.69 -9.56 4.37
C ASN A 99 -19.62 -10.29 5.35
N LYS A 100 -19.32 -11.54 5.71
CA LYS A 100 -20.03 -12.24 6.81
C LYS A 100 -19.85 -11.53 8.16
N CYS A 101 -18.70 -10.89 8.39
CA CYS A 101 -18.46 -10.09 9.59
C CYS A 101 -19.22 -8.75 9.55
N LEU A 102 -19.30 -8.12 8.38
CA LEU A 102 -19.97 -6.84 8.17
C LEU A 102 -21.51 -6.93 8.17
N GLU A 103 -22.06 -8.06 7.72
CA GLU A 103 -23.51 -8.27 7.53
C GLU A 103 -24.39 -7.90 8.74
N PRO A 104 -24.04 -8.26 10.00
CA PRO A 104 -24.83 -7.89 11.18
C PRO A 104 -24.99 -6.37 11.33
N TYR A 105 -23.99 -5.60 10.90
CA TYR A 105 -23.96 -4.14 10.96
C TYR A 105 -24.68 -3.49 9.76
N GLY A 106 -25.14 -4.27 8.78
CA GLY A 106 -25.79 -3.76 7.57
C GLY A 106 -24.81 -3.12 6.59
N LEU A 107 -23.56 -3.55 6.62
CA LEU A 107 -22.48 -3.10 5.74
C LEU A 107 -22.11 -4.21 4.75
N GLN A 108 -21.71 -3.81 3.55
CA GLN A 108 -21.16 -4.70 2.54
C GLN A 108 -19.97 -4.04 1.87
N ALA A 109 -18.86 -4.76 1.81
CA ALA A 109 -17.65 -4.36 1.12
C ALA A 109 -17.54 -5.02 -0.25
N THR A 110 -16.95 -4.28 -1.18
CA THR A 110 -16.48 -4.74 -2.48
C THR A 110 -15.02 -4.35 -2.61
N TRP A 111 -14.25 -5.11 -3.36
CA TRP A 111 -12.85 -4.80 -3.60
C TRP A 111 -12.48 -5.11 -5.04
N THR A 112 -11.69 -4.21 -5.64
CA THR A 112 -11.03 -4.45 -6.93
C THR A 112 -9.63 -3.88 -6.89
N LEU A 113 -8.74 -4.41 -7.72
CA LEU A 113 -7.36 -3.94 -7.78
C LEU A 113 -7.26 -2.45 -8.16
N ASP A 114 -8.15 -1.96 -9.02
CA ASP A 114 -8.15 -0.58 -9.52
C ASP A 114 -8.75 0.44 -8.54
N ARG A 115 -9.67 0.03 -7.65
CA ARG A 115 -10.39 0.94 -6.75
C ARG A 115 -10.07 0.73 -5.27
N GLY A 116 -9.45 -0.39 -4.94
CA GLY A 116 -9.34 -0.85 -3.57
C GLY A 116 -10.71 -1.21 -2.98
N GLU A 117 -10.82 -1.09 -1.66
CA GLU A 117 -12.07 -1.36 -0.95
C GLU A 117 -13.08 -0.22 -1.10
N GLY A 118 -14.32 -0.58 -1.44
CA GLY A 118 -15.49 0.27 -1.28
C GLY A 118 -16.51 -0.39 -0.35
N VAL A 119 -17.04 0.37 0.61
CA VAL A 119 -18.05 -0.09 1.57
C VAL A 119 -19.36 0.65 1.36
N GLY A 120 -20.47 -0.09 1.32
CA GLY A 120 -21.83 0.42 1.26
C GLY A 120 -22.65 0.00 2.47
N GLN A 121 -23.43 0.94 3.00
CA GLN A 121 -24.43 0.67 4.02
C GLN A 121 -25.80 0.38 3.39
N TYR A 122 -26.32 -0.83 3.56
CA TYR A 122 -27.62 -1.25 3.02
C TYR A 122 -28.70 -1.38 4.10
N ARG A 123 -28.32 -1.36 5.37
CA ARG A 123 -29.27 -1.39 6.51
C ARG A 123 -28.73 -0.59 7.69
N GLY A 124 -29.66 -0.03 8.47
CA GLY A 124 -29.34 0.75 9.66
C GLY A 124 -28.87 2.16 9.30
N SER A 125 -28.28 2.83 10.28
CA SER A 125 -27.60 4.10 10.11
C SER A 125 -26.40 4.10 11.05
N MET A 126 -25.20 4.31 10.52
CA MET A 126 -23.97 4.43 11.28
C MET A 126 -23.23 5.66 10.80
N SER A 127 -22.63 6.42 11.72
CA SER A 127 -21.68 7.47 11.36
C SER A 127 -20.45 6.87 10.68
N ASP A 128 -19.72 7.68 9.92
CA ASP A 128 -18.48 7.25 9.25
C ASP A 128 -17.48 6.67 10.27
N GLU A 129 -17.34 7.29 11.45
CA GLU A 129 -16.46 6.82 12.53
C GLU A 129 -16.84 5.43 13.05
N GLU A 130 -18.15 5.17 13.20
CA GLU A 130 -18.65 3.86 13.60
C GLU A 130 -18.43 2.81 12.51
N GLN A 131 -18.62 3.18 11.24
CA GLN A 131 -18.34 2.29 10.11
C GLN A 131 -16.86 1.92 10.06
N PHE A 132 -15.95 2.90 10.16
CA PHE A 132 -14.51 2.64 10.16
C PHE A 132 -14.09 1.69 11.29
N LYS A 133 -14.66 1.86 12.48
CA LYS A 133 -14.38 0.96 13.61
C LYS A 133 -14.83 -0.48 13.32
N VAL A 134 -16.03 -0.65 12.77
CA VAL A 134 -16.53 -1.99 12.39
C VAL A 134 -15.67 -2.61 11.30
N MET A 135 -15.27 -1.83 10.29
CA MET A 135 -14.37 -2.26 9.22
C MET A 135 -13.04 -2.73 9.79
N ASP A 136 -12.40 -1.95 10.67
CA ASP A 136 -11.13 -2.30 11.32
C ASP A 136 -11.24 -3.59 12.14
N GLU A 137 -12.30 -3.73 12.95
CA GLU A 137 -12.57 -4.95 13.72
C GLU A 137 -12.75 -6.17 12.81
N CYS A 138 -13.50 -6.03 11.72
CA CYS A 138 -13.76 -7.11 10.79
C CYS A 138 -12.54 -7.44 9.90
N HIS A 139 -11.72 -6.47 9.53
CA HIS A 139 -10.42 -6.68 8.89
C HIS A 139 -9.49 -7.48 9.79
N ALA A 140 -9.31 -7.05 11.05
CA ALA A 140 -8.45 -7.74 12.00
C ALA A 140 -8.90 -9.19 12.25
N LYS A 141 -10.21 -9.43 12.26
CA LYS A 141 -10.78 -10.77 12.48
C LYS A 141 -10.58 -11.72 11.29
N THR A 142 -10.61 -11.19 10.07
CA THR A 142 -10.63 -12.00 8.84
C THR A 142 -9.30 -12.03 8.10
N GLY A 143 -8.46 -11.01 8.32
CA GLY A 143 -7.22 -10.76 7.58
C GLY A 143 -7.44 -10.20 6.16
N SER A 144 -8.65 -9.76 5.82
CA SER A 144 -8.96 -9.22 4.49
C SER A 144 -8.11 -8.01 4.12
N GLY A 145 -7.82 -7.12 5.08
CA GLY A 145 -7.00 -5.93 4.85
C GLY A 145 -5.55 -6.28 4.54
N ASP A 146 -4.97 -7.25 5.25
CA ASP A 146 -3.59 -7.69 5.05
C ASP A 146 -3.39 -8.37 3.69
N ILE A 147 -4.31 -9.28 3.32
CA ILE A 147 -4.27 -10.01 2.05
C ILE A 147 -4.47 -9.06 0.87
N SER A 148 -5.48 -8.19 0.93
CA SER A 148 -5.76 -7.28 -0.19
C SER A 148 -4.71 -6.19 -0.35
N SER A 149 -4.17 -5.68 0.76
CA SER A 149 -3.06 -4.73 0.74
C SER A 149 -1.78 -5.35 0.17
N LEU A 150 -1.42 -6.56 0.58
CA LEU A 150 -0.23 -7.24 0.04
C LEU A 150 -0.41 -7.54 -1.46
N TYR A 151 -1.58 -8.04 -1.87
CA TYR A 151 -1.89 -8.27 -3.28
C TYR A 151 -1.81 -6.99 -4.11
N ALA A 152 -2.42 -5.89 -3.65
CA ALA A 152 -2.34 -4.60 -4.34
C ALA A 152 -0.88 -4.11 -4.45
N THR A 153 -0.13 -4.19 -3.36
CA THR A 153 1.27 -3.77 -3.30
C THR A 153 2.14 -4.56 -4.28
N MET A 154 1.97 -5.89 -4.34
CA MET A 154 2.70 -6.74 -5.27
C MET A 154 2.37 -6.45 -6.75
N ASN A 155 1.14 -6.03 -7.05
CA ASN A 155 0.76 -5.66 -8.42
C ASN A 155 1.32 -4.28 -8.81
N MET A 156 1.36 -3.33 -7.88
CA MET A 156 1.87 -1.97 -8.14
C MET A 156 3.39 -1.86 -8.06
N ASN A 157 4.04 -2.73 -7.27
CA ASN A 157 5.49 -2.72 -7.04
C ASN A 157 6.06 -4.15 -7.07
N PRO A 158 5.98 -4.88 -8.20
CA PRO A 158 6.36 -6.30 -8.25
C PRO A 158 7.81 -6.58 -7.83
N ASP A 159 8.69 -5.61 -7.99
CA ASP A 159 10.12 -5.71 -7.64
C ASP A 159 10.44 -5.29 -6.19
N ASN A 160 9.43 -4.89 -5.41
CA ASN A 160 9.55 -4.36 -4.05
C ASN A 160 10.63 -3.27 -3.94
N VAL A 161 10.66 -2.33 -4.90
CA VAL A 161 11.63 -1.24 -4.86
C VAL A 161 11.28 -0.26 -3.75
N ASP A 162 12.29 0.31 -3.11
CA ASP A 162 12.10 1.30 -2.04
C ASP A 162 11.53 2.63 -2.57
N GLN A 163 11.17 3.53 -1.65
CA GLN A 163 10.55 4.81 -1.99
C GLN A 163 11.44 5.72 -2.85
N GLU A 164 12.77 5.67 -2.67
CA GLU A 164 13.68 6.49 -3.48
C GLU A 164 13.74 5.96 -4.91
N ALA A 165 13.90 4.65 -5.06
CA ALA A 165 13.86 3.98 -6.34
C ALA A 165 12.51 4.20 -7.06
N MET A 166 11.40 4.16 -6.33
CA MET A 166 10.07 4.48 -6.88
C MET A 166 9.98 5.94 -7.35
N ALA A 167 10.44 6.90 -6.54
CA ALA A 167 10.44 8.31 -6.93
C ALA A 167 11.30 8.59 -8.17
N ARG A 168 12.43 7.88 -8.32
CA ARG A 168 13.25 7.90 -9.56
C ARG A 168 12.47 7.35 -10.76
N LYS A 169 11.71 6.27 -10.59
CA LYS A 169 10.84 5.72 -11.65
C LYS A 169 9.75 6.69 -12.08
N ILE A 170 9.16 7.44 -11.15
CA ILE A 170 8.22 8.52 -11.46
C ILE A 170 8.89 9.60 -12.30
N TYR A 171 10.08 10.08 -11.90
CA TYR A 171 10.83 11.06 -12.69
C TYR A 171 11.15 10.54 -14.11
N GLN A 172 11.66 9.31 -14.21
CA GLN A 172 12.00 8.67 -15.48
C GLN A 172 10.77 8.57 -16.40
N CYS A 173 9.59 8.30 -15.84
CA CYS A 173 8.33 8.30 -16.56
C CYS A 173 7.98 9.71 -17.08
N TYR A 174 8.07 10.74 -16.24
CA TYR A 174 7.83 12.12 -16.66
C TYR A 174 8.79 12.56 -17.78
N ALA A 175 10.07 12.21 -17.67
CA ALA A 175 11.06 12.51 -18.70
C ALA A 175 10.79 11.75 -20.01
N LYS A 176 10.48 10.45 -19.94
CA LYS A 176 10.18 9.59 -21.10
C LYS A 176 9.01 10.11 -21.94
N HIS A 177 8.01 10.71 -21.29
CA HIS A 177 6.77 11.17 -21.92
C HIS A 177 6.71 12.70 -22.13
N ASP A 178 7.84 13.40 -22.01
CA ASP A 178 7.93 14.86 -22.17
C ASP A 178 6.94 15.65 -21.27
N LEU A 179 6.74 15.17 -20.04
CA LEU A 179 5.76 15.75 -19.10
C LEU A 179 6.35 16.80 -18.16
N LEU A 180 7.69 16.93 -18.11
CA LEU A 180 8.39 17.91 -17.29
C LEU A 180 8.13 19.34 -17.82
N PRO A 181 7.56 20.26 -17.04
CA PRO A 181 7.26 21.63 -17.49
C PRO A 181 8.50 22.45 -17.87
N SER A 182 9.66 22.14 -17.29
CA SER A 182 10.95 22.68 -17.69
C SER A 182 12.07 21.66 -17.51
N PRO A 183 13.22 21.85 -18.18
CA PRO A 183 14.35 20.93 -18.03
C PRO A 183 14.86 20.87 -16.58
N ILE A 184 14.93 19.67 -16.03
CA ILE A 184 15.50 19.37 -14.72
C ILE A 184 16.15 18.00 -14.77
N SER A 185 17.34 17.86 -14.18
CA SER A 185 18.02 16.56 -14.09
C SER A 185 17.39 15.66 -13.03
N GLU A 186 17.59 14.34 -13.11
CA GLU A 186 17.09 13.40 -12.10
C GLU A 186 17.61 13.76 -10.70
N ASP A 187 18.90 14.01 -10.56
CA ASP A 187 19.50 14.33 -9.25
C ASP A 187 19.00 15.66 -8.67
N GLU A 188 18.77 16.67 -9.52
CA GLU A 188 18.17 17.93 -9.11
C GLU A 188 16.72 17.73 -8.66
N TYR A 189 15.94 16.95 -9.41
CA TYR A 189 14.57 16.60 -9.05
C TYR A 189 14.52 15.86 -7.70
N MET A 190 15.37 14.86 -7.54
CA MET A 190 15.45 14.03 -6.33
C MET A 190 15.93 14.79 -5.09
N SER A 191 16.72 15.85 -5.26
CA SER A 191 17.22 16.65 -4.13
C SER A 191 16.32 17.84 -3.76
N THR A 192 15.47 18.32 -4.68
CA THR A 192 14.73 19.58 -4.47
C THR A 192 13.22 19.43 -4.42
N MET A 193 12.66 18.39 -5.05
CA MET A 193 11.21 18.19 -5.20
C MET A 193 10.72 16.89 -4.57
N ASN A 194 11.55 15.85 -4.57
CA ASN A 194 11.18 14.57 -3.99
C ASN A 194 10.95 14.67 -2.48
N THR A 195 9.94 13.97 -2.01
CA THR A 195 9.57 13.87 -0.59
C THR A 195 9.85 12.50 0.01
N ALA A 196 10.30 11.52 -0.81
CA ALA A 196 10.66 10.21 -0.30
C ALA A 196 11.73 10.33 0.79
N ASN A 197 11.52 9.61 1.89
CA ASN A 197 12.41 9.59 3.06
C ASN A 197 12.59 10.93 3.80
N VAL A 198 11.81 11.98 3.50
CA VAL A 198 11.85 13.25 4.25
C VAL A 198 11.04 13.11 5.54
N THR A 199 11.72 13.13 6.68
CA THR A 199 11.11 13.01 8.01
C THR A 199 10.89 14.35 8.72
N ASP A 200 11.54 15.41 8.23
CA ASP A 200 11.35 16.77 8.74
C ASP A 200 10.14 17.42 8.07
N ASN A 201 9.11 17.73 8.86
CA ASN A 201 7.85 18.30 8.36
C ASN A 201 8.04 19.63 7.59
N SER A 202 9.00 20.46 7.99
CA SER A 202 9.23 21.75 7.32
C SER A 202 9.85 21.55 5.94
N GLN A 203 10.77 20.59 5.81
CA GLN A 203 11.36 20.21 4.54
C GLN A 203 10.34 19.50 3.65
N PHE A 204 9.49 18.66 4.23
CA PHE A 204 8.41 17.98 3.52
C PHE A 204 7.45 18.98 2.86
N GLU A 205 6.92 19.93 3.64
CA GLU A 205 6.03 20.98 3.13
C GLU A 205 6.72 21.87 2.07
N ALA A 206 8.00 22.21 2.27
CA ALA A 206 8.75 22.99 1.30
C ALA A 206 8.95 22.23 -0.03
N ASN A 207 9.30 20.95 0.03
CA ASN A 207 9.49 20.12 -1.16
C ASN A 207 8.16 19.90 -1.89
N LEU A 208 7.07 19.62 -1.17
CA LEU A 208 5.72 19.52 -1.73
C LEU A 208 5.31 20.80 -2.45
N ARG A 209 5.54 21.98 -1.84
CA ARG A 209 5.25 23.26 -2.47
C ARG A 209 6.04 23.44 -3.76
N ARG A 210 7.35 23.15 -3.75
CA ARG A 210 8.18 23.23 -4.96
C ARG A 210 7.71 22.29 -6.06
N TRP A 211 7.37 21.04 -5.70
CA TRP A 211 6.83 20.07 -6.66
C TRP A 211 5.52 20.56 -7.28
N HIS A 212 4.59 21.08 -6.45
CA HIS A 212 3.31 21.63 -6.91
C HIS A 212 3.50 22.83 -7.83
N GLU A 213 4.39 23.75 -7.47
CA GLU A 213 4.70 24.93 -8.28
C GLU A 213 5.41 24.56 -9.60
N PHE A 214 6.28 23.55 -9.58
CA PHE A 214 6.93 23.04 -10.79
C PHE A 214 5.91 22.44 -11.75
N PHE A 215 5.00 21.59 -11.24
CA PHE A 215 3.93 20.95 -12.03
C PHE A 215 2.63 21.75 -12.11
N ILE A 216 2.68 23.07 -11.94
CA ILE A 216 1.49 23.92 -11.87
C ILE A 216 0.59 23.79 -13.11
N GLU A 217 1.14 23.45 -14.28
CA GLU A 217 0.35 23.24 -15.50
C GLU A 217 -0.64 22.06 -15.43
N TYR A 218 -0.44 21.14 -14.48
CA TYR A 218 -1.28 19.95 -14.24
C TYR A 218 -2.19 20.10 -13.01
N MET A 219 -2.09 21.20 -12.27
CA MET A 219 -2.81 21.41 -11.01
C MET A 219 -4.01 22.32 -11.22
N SER A 220 -5.22 21.88 -10.85
CA SER A 220 -6.42 22.74 -10.97
C SER A 220 -6.43 23.91 -9.97
N THR A 221 -5.64 23.82 -8.90
CA THR A 221 -5.50 24.87 -7.87
C THR A 221 -4.03 25.19 -7.61
N THR A 222 -3.76 26.38 -7.08
CA THR A 222 -2.47 26.71 -6.48
C THR A 222 -2.26 25.88 -5.21
N PHE A 223 -1.03 25.88 -4.67
CA PHE A 223 -0.73 25.16 -3.43
C PHE A 223 -1.59 25.66 -2.25
N ASP A 224 -1.93 26.95 -2.23
CA ASP A 224 -2.78 27.55 -1.20
C ASP A 224 -4.30 27.40 -1.51
N GLY A 225 -4.67 26.58 -2.50
CA GLY A 225 -6.04 26.20 -2.81
C GLY A 225 -6.85 27.18 -3.65
N GLN A 226 -6.23 28.21 -4.22
CA GLN A 226 -6.91 29.14 -5.13
C GLN A 226 -7.04 28.52 -6.54
N PRO A 227 -8.03 28.90 -7.35
CA PRO A 227 -8.09 28.48 -8.75
C PRO A 227 -6.80 28.83 -9.49
N ASN A 228 -6.24 27.87 -10.23
CA ASN A 228 -4.97 28.07 -10.92
C ASN A 228 -5.17 28.61 -12.35
N PRO A 229 -4.70 29.85 -12.65
CA PRO A 229 -4.80 30.40 -14.01
C PRO A 229 -3.87 29.71 -15.02
N ASN A 230 -2.86 28.96 -14.55
CA ASN A 230 -1.89 28.26 -15.38
C ASN A 230 -2.25 26.79 -15.64
N TYR A 231 -3.43 26.34 -15.21
CA TYR A 231 -3.87 24.96 -15.44
C TYR A 231 -4.12 24.73 -16.93
N LYS A 232 -3.35 23.82 -17.53
CA LYS A 232 -3.36 23.54 -18.98
C LYS A 232 -3.79 22.10 -19.29
N TYR A 233 -3.31 21.15 -18.50
CA TYR A 233 -3.46 19.72 -18.79
C TYR A 233 -4.34 19.08 -17.72
N ASP A 234 -5.63 18.96 -18.03
CA ASP A 234 -6.56 18.27 -17.16
C ASP A 234 -6.48 16.75 -17.28
N GLN A 235 -7.19 16.03 -16.40
CA GLN A 235 -7.28 14.57 -16.42
C GLN A 235 -7.93 14.00 -17.71
N ASN A 236 -8.48 14.84 -18.59
CA ASN A 236 -9.06 14.41 -19.85
C ASN A 236 -8.07 14.56 -21.01
N SER A 237 -7.13 15.51 -20.91
CA SER A 237 -6.04 15.71 -21.86
C SER A 237 -5.08 14.51 -21.91
N PRO A 238 -4.48 14.20 -23.07
CA PRO A 238 -3.48 13.12 -23.17
C PRO A 238 -2.33 13.29 -22.18
N GLN A 239 -1.78 14.50 -22.06
CA GLN A 239 -0.68 14.82 -21.15
C GLN A 239 -1.08 14.66 -19.69
N GLY A 240 -2.25 15.19 -19.31
CA GLY A 240 -2.72 15.07 -17.93
C GLY A 240 -2.99 13.62 -17.54
N LYS A 241 -3.57 12.80 -18.44
CA LYS A 241 -3.73 11.36 -18.21
C LYS A 241 -2.38 10.67 -17.98
N GLN A 242 -1.40 10.92 -18.84
CA GLN A 242 -0.09 10.29 -18.72
C GLN A 242 0.66 10.78 -17.46
N PHE A 243 0.53 12.05 -17.10
CA PHE A 243 1.10 12.60 -15.87
C PHE A 243 0.57 11.90 -14.62
N TRP A 244 -0.73 11.74 -14.50
CA TRP A 244 -1.31 11.03 -13.36
C TRP A 244 -0.97 9.53 -13.41
N ALA A 245 -0.92 8.91 -14.58
CA ALA A 245 -0.53 7.51 -14.72
C ALA A 245 0.94 7.28 -14.29
N CYS A 246 1.87 8.16 -14.66
CA CYS A 246 3.26 8.12 -14.17
C CYS A 246 3.35 8.24 -12.65
N GLY A 247 2.49 9.03 -12.01
CA GLY A 247 2.48 9.17 -10.55
C GLY A 247 1.87 7.99 -9.81
N GLN A 248 0.90 7.30 -10.43
CA GLN A 248 0.17 6.18 -9.81
C GLN A 248 0.85 4.82 -10.06
N ASP A 249 1.36 4.62 -11.27
CA ASP A 249 1.91 3.34 -11.69
C ASP A 249 3.13 3.50 -12.62
N PRO A 250 4.22 4.11 -12.12
CA PRO A 250 5.41 4.44 -12.92
C PRO A 250 6.10 3.21 -13.53
N LEU A 251 5.92 2.02 -12.95
CA LEU A 251 6.61 0.81 -13.38
C LEU A 251 6.00 0.21 -14.66
N HIS A 252 4.75 0.57 -15.00
CA HIS A 252 4.03 0.04 -16.16
C HIS A 252 3.72 1.10 -17.24
N GLN A 253 4.33 2.29 -17.18
CA GLN A 253 4.19 3.37 -18.19
C GLN A 253 5.27 3.40 -19.27
#